data_AF-A0A8T7EX74-F1
#
_entry.id   AF-A0A8T7EX74-F1
#
_cell.length_a   1.000
_cell.length_b   1.000
_cell.length_c   1.000
_cell.angle_alpha   90.00
_cell.angle_beta   90.00
_cell.angle_gamma   90.00
#
_symmetry.space_group_name_H-M   'P 1'
#
loop_
_entity.id
_entity.type
_entity.pdbx_description
1 polymer ?
#
loop_
_entity_poly.entity_id
_entity_poly.type
_entity_poly.pdbx_seq_one_letter_code
_entity_poly.pdbx_strand_id
1 'polypeptide(L)' 'MRPKLKVIARAGVGVDNVDLNVATDMGIVVMNTPDGNTISTAEHHWA' A
#
# COMPACT_ATOMS: atom_id res chain seq x y z
N MET A 1 13.90 -19.76 -9.84
CA MET A 1 13.15 -19.89 -8.57
C MET A 1 12.21 -18.70 -8.49
N ARG A 2 10.88 -18.89 -8.36
CA ARG A 2 9.93 -17.77 -8.29
C ARG A 2 9.69 -17.37 -6.82
N PRO A 3 9.57 -16.07 -6.49
CA PRO A 3 9.23 -15.66 -5.13
C PRO A 3 7.96 -16.38 -4.65
N LYS A 4 7.97 -16.88 -3.39
CA LYS A 4 6.78 -17.46 -2.76
C LYS A 4 5.79 -16.39 -2.29
N LEU A 5 6.23 -15.14 -2.22
CA LEU A 5 5.41 -13.99 -1.87
C LEU A 5 4.39 -13.76 -2.99
N LYS A 6 3.11 -13.63 -2.62
CA LYS A 6 2.00 -13.44 -3.56
C LYS A 6 1.26 -12.12 -3.35
N VAL A 7 1.27 -11.59 -2.14
CA VAL A 7 0.49 -10.41 -1.75
C VAL A 7 1.28 -9.59 -0.73
N ILE A 8 1.21 -8.26 -0.85
CA ILE A 8 1.66 -7.27 0.12
C ILE A 8 0.44 -6.43 0.51
N ALA A 9 0.07 -6.45 1.80
CA ALA A 9 -1.04 -5.66 2.33
C ALA A 9 -0.55 -4.54 3.25
N ARG A 10 -0.91 -3.29 2.94
CA ARG A 10 -0.48 -2.10 3.68
C ARG A 10 -1.63 -1.54 4.51
N ALA A 11 -1.41 -1.44 5.82
CA ALA A 11 -2.29 -0.75 6.75
C ALA A 11 -2.10 0.78 6.67
N GLY A 12 -2.41 1.35 5.52
CA GLY A 12 -2.41 2.79 5.27
C GLY A 12 -2.50 3.10 3.77
N VAL A 13 -2.68 4.38 3.43
CA VAL A 13 -2.90 4.82 2.04
C VAL A 13 -1.63 4.71 1.19
N GLY A 14 -0.52 5.25 1.67
CA GLY A 14 0.71 5.35 0.87
C GLY A 14 1.30 3.99 0.52
N VAL A 15 1.81 3.86 -0.69
CA VAL A 15 2.47 2.64 -1.21
C VAL A 15 3.92 2.91 -1.63
N ASP A 16 4.46 4.08 -1.30
CA ASP A 16 5.75 4.61 -1.76
C ASP A 16 6.95 3.75 -1.33
N ASN A 17 6.77 2.96 -0.26
CA ASN A 17 7.79 2.03 0.24
C ASN A 17 7.78 0.68 -0.52
N VAL A 18 6.91 0.50 -1.51
CA VAL A 18 6.82 -0.71 -2.33
C VAL A 18 7.15 -0.37 -3.78
N ASP A 19 8.14 -1.06 -4.35
CA ASP A 19 8.40 -0.99 -5.79
C ASP A 19 7.29 -1.73 -6.56
N LEU A 20 6.34 -0.94 -7.07
CA LEU A 20 5.16 -1.45 -7.78
C LEU A 20 5.52 -2.09 -9.12
N ASN A 21 6.61 -1.66 -9.76
CA ASN A 21 7.04 -2.24 -11.05
C ASN A 21 7.57 -3.64 -10.81
N VAL A 22 8.46 -3.80 -9.83
CA VAL A 22 9.01 -5.10 -9.45
C VAL A 22 7.91 -6.02 -8.93
N ALA A 23 6.99 -5.52 -8.11
CA ALA A 23 5.86 -6.31 -7.62
C ALA A 23 4.98 -6.82 -8.77
N THR A 24 4.70 -5.96 -9.76
CA THR A 24 3.91 -6.30 -10.94
C THR A 24 4.61 -7.36 -11.79
N ASP A 25 5.90 -7.18 -12.08
CA ASP A 25 6.71 -8.13 -12.85
C ASP A 25 6.82 -9.51 -12.17
N MET A 26 6.82 -9.51 -10.83
CA MET A 26 6.83 -10.74 -10.03
C MET A 26 5.43 -11.36 -9.84
N GLY A 27 4.36 -10.70 -10.30
CA GLY A 27 2.98 -11.15 -10.13
C GLY A 27 2.48 -11.07 -8.69
N ILE A 28 3.01 -10.11 -7.91
CA ILE A 28 2.68 -9.86 -6.51
C ILE A 28 1.63 -8.77 -6.45
N VAL A 29 0.49 -9.05 -5.82
CA VAL A 29 -0.58 -8.06 -5.62
C VAL A 29 -0.21 -7.14 -4.47
N VAL A 30 -0.32 -5.83 -4.69
CA VAL A 30 -0.15 -4.81 -3.64
C VAL A 30 -1.51 -4.19 -3.34
N MET A 31 -1.92 -4.21 -2.07
CA MET A 31 -3.18 -3.65 -1.59
C MET A 31 -2.93 -2.68 -0.43
N ASN A 32 -3.68 -1.59 -0.39
CA ASN A 32 -3.58 -0.54 0.62
C ASN A 32 -4.96 -0.26 1.25
N THR A 33 -5.03 0.68 2.19
CA THR A 33 -6.30 1.11 2.82
C THR A 33 -6.55 2.59 2.52
N PRO A 34 -7.12 2.93 1.35
CA PRO A 34 -7.27 4.32 0.89
C PRO A 34 -8.14 5.19 1.81
N ASP A 35 -9.15 4.60 2.46
CA ASP A 35 -10.09 5.33 3.32
C ASP A 35 -9.75 5.27 4.83
N GLY A 36 -8.73 4.49 5.21
CA GLY A 36 -8.47 4.14 6.61
C GLY A 36 -8.02 5.30 7.50
N ASN A 37 -7.56 6.41 6.90
CA ASN A 37 -7.03 7.57 7.62
C ASN A 37 -7.69 8.89 7.19
N THR A 38 -8.78 8.86 6.40
CA THR A 38 -9.38 10.06 5.80
C THR A 38 -9.87 11.07 6.84
N ILE A 39 -10.52 10.60 7.91
CA ILE A 39 -11.06 11.46 8.99
C ILE A 39 -9.93 12.05 9.83
N SER A 40 -9.01 11.20 10.33
CA SER A 40 -7.89 11.65 11.16
C SER A 40 -6.96 12.61 10.40
N THR A 41 -6.76 12.41 9.10
CA THR A 41 -6.01 13.34 8.25
C THR A 41 -6.76 14.66 8.09
N ALA A 42 -8.08 14.64 7.89
CA ALA A 42 -8.89 15.86 7.78
C ALA A 42 -8.84 16.70 9.08
N GLU A 43 -8.94 16.05 10.24
CA GLU A 43 -8.81 16.72 11.55
C GLU A 43 -7.42 17.34 11.74
N HIS A 44 -6.37 16.63 11.34
CA HIS A 44 -4.99 17.11 11.46
C HIS A 44 -4.66 18.26 10.49
N HIS A 45 -5.37 18.37 9.36
CA HIS A 45 -5.22 19.47 8.41
C HIS A 45 -5.91 20.78 8.84
N TRP A 46 -6.87 20.73 9.76
CA TRP A 46 -7.55 21.91 10.30
C TRP A 46 -6.93 22.45 11.59
N ALA A 47 -5.97 21.73 12.15
CA ALA A 47 -5.20 22.15 13.32
C ALA A 47 -4.07 23.13 12.97
#